data_AF-A0A6G1SKR4-F1
#
_entry.id   AF-A0A6G1SKR4-F1
#
_cell.length_a   1.000
_cell.length_b   1.000
_cell.length_c   1.000
_cell.angle_alpha   90.00
_cell.angle_beta   90.00
_cell.angle_gamma   90.00
#
_symmetry.space_group_name_H-M   'P 1'
#
loop_
_entity.id
_entity.type
_entity.pdbx_description
1 polymer ?
#
loop_
_entity_poly.entity_id
_entity_poly.type
_entity_poly.pdbx_seq_one_letter_code
_entity_poly.pdbx_strand_id
1 'polypeptide(L)'
;EHVFLGELKRGDVSGLHSWLYYNREEEAGRMDYKGWIKKLPLGESGTLLKVRFEWLDSKKPVNSLFVGASPELEMSLYTLCFLSRPDGQCHVSAHGVNFYIQ
;
A
#
# COMPACT_ATOMS: atom_id res chain seq x y z
N GLU A 1 -1.82 7.56 11.07
CA GLU A 1 -2.47 8.22 9.92
C GLU A 1 -1.77 7.81 8.63
N HIS A 2 -0.55 8.30 8.39
CA HIS A 2 0.43 7.88 7.38
C HIS A 2 0.16 6.62 6.53
N VAL A 3 0.01 5.42 7.14
CA VAL A 3 -0.15 4.16 6.39
C VAL A 3 -1.52 4.03 5.72
N PHE A 4 -2.60 4.35 6.44
CA PHE A 4 -3.98 4.13 6.01
C PHE A 4 -4.64 5.38 5.42
N LEU A 5 -4.28 6.55 5.93
CA LEU A 5 -4.76 7.85 5.49
C LEU A 5 -3.52 8.59 4.98
N GLY A 6 -3.34 8.60 3.66
CA GLY A 6 -2.17 9.23 3.04
C GLY A 6 -2.04 10.70 3.44
N GLU A 7 -0.81 11.23 3.41
CA GLU A 7 -0.51 12.62 3.77
C GLU A 7 0.19 13.33 2.60
N LEU A 8 -0.17 14.58 2.32
CA LEU A 8 0.62 15.44 1.44
C LEU A 8 1.68 16.18 2.25
N LYS A 9 2.95 15.87 2.03
CA LYS A 9 4.08 16.58 2.64
C LYS A 9 4.83 17.34 1.57
N ARG A 10 4.77 18.68 1.61
CA ARG A 10 5.46 19.57 0.65
C ARG A 10 5.11 19.32 -0.82
N GLY A 11 3.88 18.87 -1.09
CA GLY A 11 3.42 18.54 -2.44
C GLY A 11 3.76 17.12 -2.88
N ASP A 12 4.38 16.29 -2.03
CA ASP A 12 4.61 14.86 -2.28
C ASP A 12 3.63 14.00 -1.47
N VAL A 13 3.08 12.98 -2.12
CA VAL A 13 2.26 11.96 -1.45
C VAL A 13 3.13 11.07 -0.56
N SER A 14 2.83 11.05 0.73
CA SER A 14 3.48 10.27 1.78
C SER A 14 2.51 9.20 2.29
N GLY A 15 2.93 7.93 2.32
CA GLY A 15 2.06 6.82 2.67
C GLY A 15 1.03 6.46 1.59
N LEU A 16 -0.24 6.29 1.98
CA LEU A 16 -1.36 5.86 1.13
C LEU A 16 -1.20 4.41 0.62
N HIS A 17 -1.13 3.45 1.54
CA HIS A 17 -0.92 2.03 1.23
C HIS A 17 -2.19 1.18 1.34
N SER A 18 -3.30 1.75 1.79
CA SER A 18 -4.58 1.06 1.92
C SER A 18 -5.39 1.14 0.62
N TRP A 19 -5.76 0.00 0.05
CA TRP A 19 -6.60 -0.03 -1.15
C TRP A 19 -8.03 0.47 -0.92
N LEU A 20 -8.56 0.32 0.29
CA LEU A 20 -9.89 0.85 0.61
C LEU A 20 -9.89 2.38 0.56
N TYR A 21 -8.86 3.00 1.14
CA TYR A 21 -8.70 4.45 1.05
C TYR A 21 -8.42 4.89 -0.38
N TYR A 22 -7.56 4.17 -1.10
CA TYR A 22 -7.32 4.40 -2.52
C TYR A 22 -8.64 4.40 -3.33
N ASN A 23 -9.48 3.37 -3.16
CA ASN A 23 -10.76 3.25 -3.84
C ASN A 23 -11.70 4.43 -3.51
N ARG A 24 -11.78 4.82 -2.24
CA ARG A 24 -12.60 5.96 -1.82
C ARG A 24 -12.13 7.28 -2.46
N GLU A 25 -10.83 7.49 -2.58
CA GLU A 25 -10.27 8.69 -3.23
C GLU A 25 -10.51 8.67 -4.74
N GLU A 26 -10.50 7.49 -5.38
CA GLU A 26 -10.84 7.29 -6.78
C GLU A 26 -12.33 7.55 -7.05
N GLU A 27 -13.23 7.00 -6.24
CA GLU A 27 -14.67 7.28 -6.29
C GLU A 27 -14.99 8.76 -6.12
N ALA A 28 -14.18 9.48 -5.32
CA ALA A 28 -14.32 10.90 -5.11
C ALA A 28 -13.64 11.78 -6.17
N GLY A 29 -13.05 11.19 -7.22
CA GLY A 29 -12.39 11.88 -8.33
C GLY A 29 -11.08 12.58 -7.94
N ARG A 30 -10.47 12.20 -6.81
CA ARG A 30 -9.21 12.77 -6.32
C ARG A 30 -7.98 11.91 -6.61
N MET A 31 -8.21 10.68 -7.08
CA MET A 31 -7.17 9.72 -7.44
C MET A 31 -7.25 9.43 -8.93
N ASP A 32 -6.11 9.46 -9.60
CA ASP A 32 -5.96 9.15 -11.03
C ASP A 32 -4.93 8.04 -11.20
N TYR A 33 -5.43 6.84 -11.50
CA TYR A 33 -4.61 5.65 -11.72
C TYR A 33 -3.83 5.72 -13.03
N LYS A 34 -2.50 5.61 -12.95
CA LYS A 34 -1.58 5.69 -14.10
C LYS A 34 -1.00 4.34 -14.53
N GLY A 35 -1.46 3.23 -13.95
CA GLY A 35 -1.00 1.88 -14.30
C GLY A 35 -0.20 1.17 -13.21
N TRP A 36 0.05 -0.13 -13.43
CA TRP A 36 0.81 -0.98 -12.53
C TRP A 36 2.20 -1.32 -13.10
N ILE A 37 3.18 -1.46 -12.21
CA ILE A 37 4.57 -1.82 -12.51
C ILE A 37 4.80 -3.30 -12.23
N LYS A 38 4.27 -3.80 -11.10
CA LYS A 38 4.41 -5.19 -10.67
C LYS A 38 3.15 -5.66 -9.97
N LYS A 39 2.77 -6.91 -10.21
CA LYS A 39 1.64 -7.60 -9.58
C LYS A 39 2.14 -8.88 -8.93
N LEU A 40 1.87 -9.06 -7.64
CA LEU A 40 2.25 -10.25 -6.87
C LEU A 40 0.98 -10.85 -6.24
N PRO A 41 0.38 -11.89 -6.85
CA PRO A 41 -0.76 -12.57 -6.25
C PRO A 41 -0.32 -13.33 -4.99
N LEU A 42 -1.07 -13.18 -3.91
CA LEU A 42 -0.81 -13.80 -2.60
C LEU A 42 -1.90 -14.83 -2.26
N GLY A 43 -2.41 -15.55 -3.27
CA GLY A 43 -3.50 -16.51 -3.08
C GLY A 43 -4.77 -15.85 -2.53
N GLU A 44 -5.34 -16.45 -1.49
CA GLU A 44 -6.56 -15.95 -0.83
C GLU A 44 -6.32 -14.68 0.00
N SER A 45 -5.05 -14.32 0.26
CA SER A 45 -4.69 -13.12 1.02
C SER A 45 -4.73 -11.82 0.19
N GLY A 46 -5.17 -11.91 -1.08
CA GLY A 46 -5.25 -10.78 -2.00
C GLY A 46 -4.03 -10.67 -2.93
N THR A 47 -3.71 -9.45 -3.36
CA THR A 47 -2.62 -9.18 -4.31
C THR A 47 -1.82 -7.96 -3.86
N LEU A 48 -0.50 -8.06 -3.84
CA LEU A 48 0.37 -6.89 -3.65
C LEU A 48 0.63 -6.24 -5.02
N LEU A 49 0.17 -5.01 -5.19
CA LEU A 49 0.37 -4.22 -6.41
C LEU A 49 1.38 -3.12 -6.19
N LYS A 50 2.31 -2.98 -7.13
CA LYS A 50 3.17 -1.81 -7.28
C LYS A 50 2.58 -0.94 -8.38
N VAL A 51 2.11 0.26 -8.05
CA VAL A 51 1.34 1.13 -8.93
C VAL A 51 1.95 2.52 -9.08
N ARG A 52 1.47 3.25 -10.08
CA ARG A 52 1.68 4.68 -10.28
C ARG A 52 0.33 5.37 -10.27
N PHE A 53 0.25 6.51 -9.60
CA PHE A 53 -0.98 7.30 -9.56
C PHE A 53 -0.67 8.77 -9.32
N GLU A 54 -1.68 9.60 -9.51
CA GLU A 54 -1.72 10.99 -9.07
C GLU A 54 -2.85 11.14 -8.03
N TRP A 55 -2.56 11.77 -6.91
CA TRP A 55 -3.54 12.02 -5.85
C TRP A 55 -3.51 13.50 -5.51
N LEU A 56 -4.65 14.20 -5.62
CA LEU A 56 -4.75 15.64 -5.39
C LEU A 56 -3.69 16.44 -6.18
N ASP A 57 -3.59 16.16 -7.49
CA ASP A 57 -2.60 16.76 -8.42
C ASP A 57 -1.13 16.48 -8.06
N SER A 58 -0.86 15.61 -7.08
CA SER A 58 0.49 15.19 -6.69
C SER A 58 0.83 13.81 -7.23
N LYS A 59 1.92 13.72 -7.98
CA LYS A 59 2.36 12.49 -8.64
C LYS A 59 3.07 11.56 -7.65
N LYS A 60 2.60 10.32 -7.55
CA LYS A 60 3.29 9.23 -6.86
C LYS A 60 3.85 8.25 -7.90
N PRO A 61 5.16 8.34 -8.23
CA PRO A 61 5.76 7.56 -9.32
C PRO A 61 5.87 6.06 -9.01
N VAL A 62 5.89 5.70 -7.72
CA VAL A 62 5.92 4.32 -7.25
C VAL A 62 5.22 4.27 -5.89
N ASN A 63 4.23 3.37 -5.76
CA ASN A 63 3.66 2.98 -4.50
C ASN A 63 3.36 1.48 -4.47
N SER A 64 3.32 0.88 -3.29
CA SER A 64 2.87 -0.49 -3.11
C SER A 64 1.64 -0.52 -2.21
N LEU A 65 0.61 -1.28 -2.58
CA LEU A 65 -0.56 -1.52 -1.72
C LEU A 65 -1.06 -2.95 -1.90
N PHE A 66 -1.63 -3.51 -0.84
CA PHE A 66 -2.40 -4.73 -0.94
C PHE A 66 -3.76 -4.43 -1.56
N VAL A 67 -4.27 -5.28 -2.44
CA VAL A 67 -5.62 -5.20 -3.03
C VAL A 67 -6.36 -6.48 -2.73
N GLY A 68 -7.56 -6.34 -2.14
CA GLY A 68 -8.39 -7.46 -1.72
C GLY A 68 -7.97 -8.10 -0.39
N ALA A 69 -6.88 -7.63 0.23
CA ALA A 69 -6.56 -7.98 1.60
C ALA A 69 -7.56 -7.34 2.56
N SER A 70 -7.86 -8.01 3.68
CA SER A 70 -8.71 -7.44 4.71
C SER A 70 -7.95 -6.36 5.51
N PRO A 71 -8.63 -5.33 6.02
CA PRO A 71 -7.99 -4.32 6.88
C PRO A 71 -7.29 -4.92 8.10
N GLU A 72 -7.84 -6.00 8.65
CA GLU A 72 -7.28 -6.72 9.79
C GLU A 72 -5.96 -7.42 9.42
N LEU A 73 -5.85 -7.96 8.20
CA LEU A 73 -4.61 -8.55 7.71
C LEU A 73 -3.51 -7.48 7.54
N GLU A 74 -3.83 -6.35 6.91
CA GLU A 74 -2.88 -5.24 6.77
C GLU A 74 -2.42 -4.73 8.14
N MET A 75 -3.37 -4.47 9.05
CA MET A 75 -3.08 -3.98 10.40
C MET A 75 -2.24 -4.94 11.22
N SER A 76 -2.54 -6.25 11.16
CA SER A 76 -1.79 -7.28 11.89
C SER A 76 -0.36 -7.41 11.37
N LEU A 77 -0.15 -7.40 10.05
CA LEU A 77 1.18 -7.46 9.44
C LEU A 77 2.01 -6.23 9.80
N TYR A 78 1.46 -5.03 9.68
CA TYR A 78 2.17 -3.79 10.03
C TYR A 78 2.53 -3.75 11.52
N THR A 79 1.61 -4.15 12.39
CA THR A 79 1.86 -4.22 13.85
C THR A 79 2.95 -5.23 14.17
N LEU A 80 2.88 -6.44 13.60
CA LEU A 80 3.87 -7.48 13.82
C LEU A 80 5.26 -7.04 13.35
N CYS A 81 5.36 -6.44 12.17
CA CYS A 81 6.61 -5.98 11.61
C CYS A 81 7.21 -4.83 12.43
N PHE A 82 6.38 -3.88 12.87
CA PHE A 82 6.81 -2.81 13.76
C PHE A 82 7.41 -3.33 15.08
N LEU A 83 6.75 -4.33 15.69
CA LEU A 83 7.22 -4.90 16.96
C LEU A 83 8.44 -5.81 16.80
N SER A 84 8.50 -6.59 15.72
CA SER A 84 9.54 -7.61 15.52
C SER A 84 10.80 -7.07 14.85
N ARG A 85 10.68 -6.05 14.00
CA ARG A 85 11.75 -5.46 13.19
C ARG A 85 11.62 -3.93 13.17
N PRO A 86 11.82 -3.26 14.32
CA PRO A 86 11.80 -1.80 14.38
C PRO A 86 12.86 -1.23 13.43
N ASP A 87 12.45 -0.24 12.62
CA ASP A 87 13.28 0.48 11.64
C ASP A 87 14.00 -0.40 10.60
N GLY A 88 13.58 -1.66 10.46
CA GLY A 88 14.20 -2.65 9.58
C GLY A 88 13.22 -3.21 8.54
N GLN A 89 13.78 -3.83 7.51
CA GLN A 89 12.95 -4.57 6.56
C GLN A 89 12.41 -5.84 7.22
N CYS A 90 11.09 -5.93 7.30
CA CYS A 90 10.38 -7.09 7.77
C CYS A 90 10.07 -8.01 6.57
N HIS A 91 10.90 -9.03 6.35
CA HIS A 91 10.69 -10.01 5.29
C HIS A 91 9.56 -10.97 5.66
N VAL A 92 8.57 -11.08 4.78
CA VAL A 92 7.37 -11.91 4.97
C VAL A 92 7.20 -12.81 3.74
N SER A 93 6.69 -14.02 3.97
CA SER A 93 6.27 -14.94 2.92
C SER A 93 4.79 -15.24 3.07
N ALA A 94 4.01 -15.04 2.01
CA ALA A 94 2.61 -15.44 1.95
C ALA A 94 2.37 -16.28 0.71
N HIS A 95 1.83 -17.49 0.86
CA HIS A 95 1.59 -18.44 -0.23
C HIS A 95 2.84 -18.67 -1.13
N GLY A 96 4.03 -18.74 -0.52
CA GLY A 96 5.30 -18.94 -1.23
C GLY A 96 5.85 -17.69 -1.94
N VAL A 97 5.17 -16.56 -1.84
CA VAL A 97 5.62 -15.28 -2.39
C VAL A 97 6.30 -14.46 -1.31
N ASN A 98 7.55 -14.10 -1.56
CA ASN A 98 8.35 -13.30 -0.64
C ASN A 98 8.24 -11.80 -0.96
N PHE A 99 8.02 -11.00 0.08
CA PHE A 99 8.02 -9.54 0.03
C PHE A 99 8.56 -8.98 1.35
N TYR A 100 8.68 -7.65 1.45
CA TYR A 100 9.05 -7.00 2.69
C TYR A 100 8.13 -5.82 2.99
N ILE A 101 8.01 -5.51 4.27
CA ILE A 101 7.35 -4.32 4.82
C ILE A 101 8.42 -3.46 5.47
N GLN A 102 8.34 -2.13 5.27
CA GLN A 102 9.24 -1.13 5.83
C GLN A 102 8.45 0.11 6.21
#